data_AF-A0A1F7MPT7-F1
#
_entry.id   AF-A0A1F7MPT7-F1
#
_cell.length_a   1.000
_cell.length_b   1.000
_cell.length_c   1.000
_cell.angle_alpha   90.00
_cell.angle_beta   90.00
_cell.angle_gamma   90.00
#
_symmetry.space_group_name_H-M   'P 1'
#
loop_
_entity.id
_entity.type
_entity.pdbx_description
1 polymer ?
#
loop_
_entity_poly.entity_id
_entity_poly.type
_entity_poly.pdbx_seq_one_letter_code
_entity_poly.pdbx_strand_id
1 'polypeptide(L)'
;MIAKLIAELLKELGEDPHREGLVKTPERVAQAFRYLTSGYAQDVKDVLNDALFVEDYDEMVIVKDIDFFSLCVPSKQIVNAVGGARPARLVRPGDRLWTLDQGYLKETTVTMVTSRKTREIVEVETTGGRFRVTSDHPVMTESGWVEAQRLEPGTNVEWINPKTLCRKPYHPQPGYALGYVLGAVAADGSIQDGRRIALIVKDETFARKYRAMLTEAFPGSASQIESITVPSGLLRKDVLMFRVRIVSRAIAGKLCRWLGVSEEGSKSKTKSFVFPRVVTSSRKMMQGFLDGYCDGDGEEMRRGTRRLCSSNQSFLQELGEYLEAPVGAHRRGVGRIYVSDRWHQPGWHGRHGFRQESEFYVPVDGTYATVVEVRRLAEAKKPHTVYSFKCEPYPTFLIAGHLSHNCEHHLLPFIGKAHVAYMPRRKIVGLSKIPRLVEMFSRRLQVQERLTTQIATTLDEALQPRGVAVVMEAIHLCMLMRGVEKQNSKAVTSAMLGAFRDRPETRAEFMELIKAGRGLQI
;
A
#
# COMPACT_ATOMS: atom_id res chain seq x y z
N MET A 1 -5.67 -30.76 0.90
CA MET A 1 -5.92 -29.36 0.52
C MET A 1 -4.98 -28.88 -0.56
N ILE A 2 -3.70 -28.58 -0.30
CA ILE A 2 -2.79 -28.00 -1.32
C ILE A 2 -2.83 -28.79 -2.66
N ALA A 3 -2.94 -30.12 -2.61
CA ALA A 3 -3.06 -30.93 -3.84
C ALA A 3 -4.26 -30.55 -4.71
N LYS A 4 -5.49 -30.58 -4.18
CA LYS A 4 -6.68 -30.13 -4.91
C LYS A 4 -6.55 -28.71 -5.48
N LEU A 5 -5.90 -27.79 -4.76
CA LEU A 5 -5.66 -26.42 -5.26
C LEU A 5 -4.73 -26.39 -6.48
N ILE A 6 -3.78 -27.33 -6.61
CA ILE A 6 -2.96 -27.48 -7.82
C ILE A 6 -3.74 -28.20 -8.93
N ALA A 7 -4.64 -29.14 -8.62
CA ALA A 7 -5.54 -29.74 -9.62
C ALA A 7 -6.47 -28.70 -10.25
N GLU A 8 -6.98 -27.77 -9.44
CA GLU A 8 -7.78 -26.63 -9.90
C GLU A 8 -6.92 -25.62 -10.68
N LEU A 9 -5.72 -25.29 -10.19
CA LEU A 9 -4.78 -24.40 -10.91
C LEU A 9 -4.41 -24.91 -12.31
N LEU A 10 -4.27 -26.22 -12.52
CA LEU A 10 -4.04 -26.79 -13.85
C LEU A 10 -5.23 -26.54 -14.80
N LYS A 11 -6.48 -26.70 -14.31
CA LYS A 11 -7.69 -26.42 -15.12
C LYS A 11 -7.79 -24.95 -15.53
N GLU A 12 -7.52 -24.05 -14.59
CA GLU A 12 -7.55 -22.59 -14.86
C GLU A 12 -6.43 -22.13 -15.81
N LEU A 13 -5.34 -22.90 -15.92
CA LEU A 13 -4.27 -22.70 -16.92
C LEU A 13 -4.58 -23.35 -18.29
N GLY A 14 -5.77 -23.94 -18.47
CA GLY A 14 -6.20 -24.60 -19.71
C GLY A 14 -5.71 -26.04 -19.88
N GLU A 15 -5.07 -26.62 -18.87
CA GLU A 15 -4.58 -28.01 -18.87
C GLU A 15 -5.60 -28.97 -18.25
N ASP A 16 -5.80 -30.13 -18.89
CA ASP A 16 -6.61 -31.20 -18.28
C ASP A 16 -5.78 -31.95 -17.22
N PRO A 17 -6.14 -31.94 -15.92
CA PRO A 17 -5.44 -32.71 -14.89
C PRO A 17 -5.76 -34.20 -14.95
N HIS A 18 -6.75 -34.62 -15.75
CA HIS A 18 -7.01 -36.04 -16.01
C HIS A 18 -6.14 -36.59 -17.16
N ARG A 19 -5.46 -35.72 -17.92
CA ARG A 19 -4.37 -36.06 -18.84
C ARG A 19 -3.31 -36.85 -18.08
N GLU A 20 -2.93 -38.00 -18.63
CA GLU A 20 -2.13 -39.04 -17.94
C GLU A 20 -0.91 -38.51 -17.18
N GLY A 21 -0.11 -37.63 -17.81
CA GLY A 21 1.09 -37.04 -17.19
C GLY A 21 0.81 -36.06 -16.05
N LEU A 22 -0.42 -35.53 -15.94
CA LEU A 22 -0.84 -34.52 -14.96
C LEU A 22 -1.64 -35.06 -13.78
N VAL A 23 -2.23 -36.27 -13.86
CA VAL A 23 -3.05 -36.89 -12.78
C VAL A 23 -2.41 -36.82 -11.39
N LYS A 24 -1.07 -36.97 -11.31
CA LYS A 24 -0.30 -36.92 -10.04
C LYS A 24 0.44 -35.61 -9.80
N THR A 25 0.38 -34.64 -10.72
CA THR A 25 0.96 -33.28 -10.51
C THR A 25 0.38 -32.56 -9.28
N PRO A 26 -0.95 -32.65 -9.01
CA PRO A 26 -1.55 -32.06 -7.82
C PRO A 26 -0.86 -32.46 -6.51
N GLU A 27 -0.76 -33.76 -6.24
CA GLU A 27 -0.09 -34.30 -5.05
C GLU A 27 1.41 -33.97 -5.03
N ARG A 28 2.10 -34.10 -6.18
CA ARG A 28 3.54 -33.80 -6.29
C ARG A 28 3.88 -32.36 -5.88
N VAL A 29 3.23 -31.36 -6.49
CA VAL A 29 3.49 -29.95 -6.19
C VAL A 29 3.03 -29.57 -4.78
N ALA A 30 1.98 -30.21 -4.28
CA ALA A 30 1.53 -30.02 -2.91
C ALA A 30 2.47 -30.62 -1.85
N GLN A 31 3.16 -31.72 -2.17
CA GLN A 31 4.22 -32.27 -1.34
C GLN A 31 5.45 -31.37 -1.39
N ALA A 32 5.80 -30.87 -2.59
CA ALA A 32 6.83 -29.86 -2.77
C ALA A 32 6.57 -28.63 -1.88
N PHE A 33 5.45 -27.89 -2.02
CA PHE A 33 5.24 -26.67 -1.21
C PHE A 33 5.34 -26.89 0.31
N ARG A 34 4.91 -28.03 0.86
CA ARG A 34 5.10 -28.33 2.29
C ARG A 34 6.56 -28.55 2.66
N TYR A 35 7.31 -29.24 1.80
CA TYR A 35 8.75 -29.44 1.91
C TYR A 35 9.48 -28.09 1.82
N LEU A 36 9.14 -27.26 0.81
CA LEU A 36 9.74 -25.93 0.62
C LEU A 36 9.56 -25.02 1.86
N THR A 37 8.48 -25.15 2.63
CA THR A 37 8.20 -24.32 3.82
C THR A 37 8.46 -25.00 5.18
N SER A 38 9.15 -26.14 5.24
CA SER A 38 9.23 -26.93 6.49
C SER A 38 10.04 -26.24 7.61
N GLY A 39 10.98 -25.36 7.25
CA GLY A 39 11.92 -24.71 8.17
C GLY A 39 11.27 -23.73 9.15
N TYR A 40 10.05 -23.30 8.88
CA TYR A 40 9.22 -22.55 9.83
C TYR A 40 8.77 -23.34 11.06
N ALA A 41 8.89 -24.68 11.05
CA ALA A 41 8.45 -25.56 12.14
C ALA A 41 9.62 -26.15 12.95
N GLN A 42 10.80 -25.54 12.87
CA GLN A 42 12.06 -26.00 13.48
C GLN A 42 12.68 -24.88 14.32
N ASP A 43 13.31 -25.24 15.44
CA ASP A 43 14.13 -24.35 16.28
C ASP A 43 15.63 -24.57 16.03
N VAL A 44 16.44 -23.53 16.19
CA VAL A 44 17.90 -23.57 16.04
C VAL A 44 18.51 -24.50 17.09
N LYS A 45 17.98 -24.46 18.32
CA LYS A 45 18.46 -25.25 19.45
C LYS A 45 18.24 -26.73 19.19
N ASP A 46 17.06 -27.12 18.72
CA ASP A 46 16.75 -28.51 18.35
C ASP A 46 17.63 -29.01 17.18
N VAL A 47 17.98 -28.13 16.23
CA VAL A 47 18.91 -28.46 15.14
C VAL A 47 20.34 -28.66 15.66
N LEU A 48 20.81 -27.87 16.63
CA LEU A 48 22.23 -27.88 17.05
C LEU A 48 22.53 -28.72 18.31
N ASN A 49 21.77 -28.57 19.39
CA ASN A 49 22.08 -29.01 20.77
C ASN A 49 22.74 -30.40 20.88
N ASP A 50 22.04 -31.46 20.41
CA ASP A 50 22.41 -32.86 20.68
C ASP A 50 23.63 -33.37 19.89
N ALA A 51 24.45 -32.48 19.31
CA ALA A 51 25.65 -32.82 18.56
C ALA A 51 26.74 -31.74 18.68
N LEU A 52 26.85 -31.10 19.85
CA LEU A 52 27.96 -30.23 20.22
C LEU A 52 28.96 -31.02 21.07
N PHE A 53 30.14 -31.28 20.51
CA PHE A 53 31.19 -32.08 21.14
C PHE A 53 32.33 -31.17 21.62
N VAL A 54 32.93 -31.51 22.76
CA VAL A 54 34.13 -30.84 23.28
C VAL A 54 35.34 -31.68 22.92
N GLU A 55 36.00 -31.29 21.84
CA GLU A 55 37.21 -31.92 21.31
C GLU A 55 38.25 -30.83 21.00
N ASP A 56 39.53 -31.17 21.19
CA ASP A 56 40.67 -30.26 20.97
C ASP A 56 41.21 -30.49 19.55
N TYR A 57 40.49 -29.90 18.58
CA TYR A 57 40.76 -29.95 17.14
C TYR A 57 40.72 -28.53 16.61
N ASP A 58 41.77 -28.09 15.93
CA ASP A 58 41.96 -26.68 15.53
C ASP A 58 41.98 -26.45 14.00
N GLU A 59 41.95 -27.54 13.22
CA GLU A 59 41.91 -27.57 11.76
C GLU A 59 40.54 -27.16 11.16
N MET A 60 40.55 -26.78 9.88
CA MET A 60 39.35 -26.26 9.21
C MET A 60 38.30 -27.34 8.92
N VAL A 61 37.08 -27.14 9.41
CA VAL A 61 35.93 -28.01 9.11
C VAL A 61 35.07 -27.37 8.02
N ILE A 62 34.89 -28.06 6.89
CA ILE A 62 34.10 -27.59 5.72
C ILE A 62 32.98 -28.58 5.42
N VAL A 63 31.76 -28.06 5.19
CA VAL A 63 30.67 -28.78 4.52
C VAL A 63 30.23 -27.96 3.29
N LYS A 64 30.38 -28.54 2.10
CA LYS A 64 30.05 -27.89 0.83
C LYS A 64 28.85 -28.55 0.13
N ASP A 65 28.21 -27.78 -0.74
CA ASP A 65 27.15 -28.20 -1.69
C ASP A 65 25.78 -28.54 -1.05
N ILE A 66 24.98 -27.52 -0.63
CA ILE A 66 23.72 -27.64 0.16
C ILE A 66 22.55 -26.71 -0.33
N ASP A 67 21.25 -27.14 -0.37
CA ASP A 67 20.11 -26.50 -1.13
C ASP A 67 18.88 -25.86 -0.31
N PHE A 68 17.98 -24.96 -0.90
CA PHE A 68 17.08 -23.95 -0.18
C PHE A 68 15.70 -23.38 -0.80
N PHE A 69 14.59 -22.99 -0.03
CA PHE A 69 13.15 -22.66 -0.52
C PHE A 69 12.05 -21.86 0.40
N SER A 70 10.82 -21.33 0.02
CA SER A 70 10.05 -20.23 0.81
C SER A 70 8.45 -20.08 1.02
N LEU A 71 7.96 -19.10 1.91
CA LEU A 71 6.65 -18.28 2.19
C LEU A 71 5.28 -18.61 2.96
N CYS A 72 4.55 -17.56 3.54
CA CYS A 72 3.03 -17.26 3.61
C CYS A 72 2.49 -16.08 4.59
N VAL A 73 1.19 -15.61 4.57
CA VAL A 73 0.50 -14.44 5.32
C VAL A 73 -0.88 -14.83 6.05
N PRO A 74 -1.72 -14.00 6.82
CA PRO A 74 -2.99 -14.22 7.72
C PRO A 74 -4.53 -14.47 7.35
N SER A 75 -5.46 -14.75 8.34
CA SER A 75 -6.82 -15.45 8.20
C SER A 75 -8.18 -14.81 8.62
N LYS A 76 -8.43 -14.48 9.91
CA LYS A 76 -9.73 -13.86 10.33
C LYS A 76 -9.83 -12.41 9.89
N GLN A 77 -8.70 -11.85 9.47
CA GLN A 77 -8.55 -10.48 9.00
C GLN A 77 -9.46 -10.22 7.80
N ILE A 78 -10.04 -9.01 7.75
CA ILE A 78 -10.86 -8.56 6.63
C ILE A 78 -9.95 -7.97 5.55
N VAL A 79 -10.12 -8.46 4.33
CA VAL A 79 -9.56 -7.86 3.11
C VAL A 79 -10.67 -7.17 2.31
N ASN A 80 -10.30 -6.15 1.55
CA ASN A 80 -11.24 -5.37 0.77
C ASN A 80 -11.42 -5.97 -0.63
N ALA A 81 -12.29 -6.98 -0.75
CA ALA A 81 -12.65 -7.52 -2.06
C ALA A 81 -13.62 -6.62 -2.83
N VAL A 82 -13.53 -6.66 -4.16
CA VAL A 82 -14.49 -6.02 -5.07
C VAL A 82 -15.87 -6.66 -4.85
N GLY A 83 -16.91 -5.84 -4.80
CA GLY A 83 -18.27 -6.25 -4.46
C GLY A 83 -18.55 -6.43 -2.96
N GLY A 84 -17.54 -6.42 -2.08
CA GLY A 84 -17.74 -6.41 -0.63
C GLY A 84 -16.54 -6.96 0.16
N ALA A 85 -16.18 -6.27 1.24
CA ALA A 85 -15.11 -6.69 2.14
C ALA A 85 -15.41 -8.05 2.78
N ARG A 86 -14.41 -8.96 2.79
CA ARG A 86 -14.58 -10.36 3.23
C ARG A 86 -13.40 -10.84 4.10
N PRO A 87 -13.61 -11.81 5.02
CA PRO A 87 -12.52 -12.46 5.72
C PRO A 87 -11.54 -13.13 4.75
N ALA A 88 -10.23 -13.05 5.02
CA ALA A 88 -9.16 -13.67 4.25
C ALA A 88 -9.41 -15.16 3.95
N ARG A 89 -9.93 -15.92 4.93
CA ARG A 89 -10.36 -17.34 4.75
C ARG A 89 -11.42 -17.59 3.66
N LEU A 90 -12.14 -16.58 3.21
CA LEU A 90 -13.19 -16.66 2.18
C LEU A 90 -12.73 -16.17 0.80
N VAL A 91 -11.50 -15.68 0.67
CA VAL A 91 -10.91 -15.30 -0.63
C VAL A 91 -10.56 -16.57 -1.43
N ARG A 92 -10.78 -16.55 -2.74
CA ARG A 92 -10.49 -17.64 -3.68
C ARG A 92 -9.70 -17.11 -4.89
N PRO A 93 -9.02 -17.97 -5.67
CA PRO A 93 -8.63 -17.61 -7.03
C PRO A 93 -9.84 -17.11 -7.82
N GLY A 94 -9.64 -16.13 -8.70
CA GLY A 94 -10.70 -15.44 -9.43
C GLY A 94 -11.41 -14.32 -8.64
N ASP A 95 -11.27 -14.24 -7.32
CA ASP A 95 -11.74 -13.06 -6.57
C ASP A 95 -10.91 -11.83 -6.95
N ARG A 96 -11.60 -10.72 -7.24
CA ARG A 96 -10.95 -9.41 -7.36
C ARG A 96 -10.83 -8.76 -5.99
N LEU A 97 -9.63 -8.30 -5.65
CA LEU A 97 -9.34 -7.45 -4.50
C LEU A 97 -9.13 -6.01 -4.96
N TRP A 98 -9.45 -5.08 -4.07
CA TRP A 98 -9.01 -3.70 -4.20
C TRP A 98 -7.56 -3.58 -3.75
N THR A 99 -6.78 -2.79 -4.48
CA THR A 99 -5.43 -2.38 -4.13
C THR A 99 -5.22 -0.88 -4.39
N LEU A 100 -4.12 -0.33 -3.86
CA LEU A 100 -3.60 0.96 -4.29
C LEU A 100 -2.33 0.76 -5.12
N ASP A 101 -2.21 1.55 -6.18
CA ASP A 101 -1.08 1.62 -7.10
C ASP A 101 -0.75 3.10 -7.28
N GLN A 102 0.36 3.57 -6.71
CA GLN A 102 0.68 4.99 -6.62
C GLN A 102 -0.48 5.83 -6.03
N GLY A 103 -1.17 5.30 -5.01
CA GLY A 103 -2.37 5.89 -4.39
C GLY A 103 -3.69 5.76 -5.18
N TYR A 104 -3.67 5.27 -6.42
CA TYR A 104 -4.89 5.07 -7.22
C TYR A 104 -5.58 3.77 -6.87
N LEU A 105 -6.91 3.79 -6.72
CA LEU A 105 -7.67 2.57 -6.49
C LEU A 105 -7.69 1.71 -7.77
N LYS A 106 -7.09 0.53 -7.68
CA LYS A 106 -7.09 -0.48 -8.76
C LYS A 106 -7.79 -1.73 -8.30
N GLU A 107 -8.38 -2.44 -9.24
CA GLU A 107 -8.73 -3.85 -9.04
C GLU A 107 -7.51 -4.72 -9.38
N THR A 108 -7.31 -5.78 -8.60
CA THR A 108 -6.34 -6.83 -8.88
C THR A 108 -7.00 -8.18 -8.67
N THR A 109 -6.66 -9.18 -9.48
CA THR A 109 -7.29 -10.51 -9.43
C THR A 109 -6.41 -11.46 -8.65
N VAL A 110 -6.99 -12.16 -7.67
CA VAL A 110 -6.30 -13.21 -6.93
C VAL A 110 -6.11 -14.40 -7.87
N THR A 111 -4.86 -14.72 -8.21
CA THR A 111 -4.51 -15.87 -9.05
C THR A 111 -4.12 -17.10 -8.24
N MET A 112 -3.81 -16.97 -6.95
CA MET A 112 -3.59 -18.10 -6.04
C MET A 112 -3.86 -17.73 -4.59
N VAL A 113 -4.39 -18.67 -3.80
CA VAL A 113 -4.55 -18.55 -2.35
C VAL A 113 -3.79 -19.66 -1.64
N THR A 114 -2.83 -19.30 -0.79
CA THR A 114 -2.07 -20.24 0.06
C THR A 114 -2.43 -20.07 1.53
N SER A 115 -2.06 -21.01 2.41
CA SER A 115 -2.18 -20.83 3.86
C SER A 115 -1.22 -21.68 4.69
N ARG A 116 -0.74 -21.12 5.82
CA ARG A 116 0.05 -21.78 6.87
C ARG A 116 -0.64 -21.64 8.25
N LYS A 117 0.06 -21.98 9.34
CA LYS A 117 -0.34 -21.65 10.72
C LYS A 117 0.79 -20.90 11.44
N THR A 118 0.44 -20.06 12.41
CA THR A 118 1.38 -19.37 13.32
C THR A 118 0.74 -19.19 14.70
N ARG A 119 1.53 -18.89 15.74
CA ARG A 119 1.01 -18.39 17.02
C ARG A 119 1.18 -16.88 17.19
N GLU A 120 2.14 -16.28 16.49
CA GLU A 120 2.42 -14.83 16.56
C GLU A 120 1.56 -14.02 15.59
N ILE A 121 0.87 -13.02 16.14
CA ILE A 121 0.05 -12.05 15.41
C ILE A 121 0.20 -10.69 16.12
N VAL A 122 0.40 -9.62 15.36
CA VAL A 122 0.27 -8.24 15.82
C VAL A 122 -1.11 -7.69 15.45
N GLU A 123 -1.71 -6.91 16.34
CA GLU A 123 -2.81 -5.99 16.01
C GLU A 123 -2.23 -4.58 15.86
N VAL A 124 -2.38 -4.00 14.67
CA VAL A 124 -2.06 -2.60 14.40
C VAL A 124 -3.37 -1.80 14.46
N GLU A 125 -3.38 -0.73 15.23
CA GLU A 125 -4.50 0.19 15.37
C GLU A 125 -4.09 1.57 14.83
N THR A 126 -4.92 2.17 13.97
CA THR A 126 -4.67 3.43 13.27
C THR A 126 -5.92 4.31 13.31
N THR A 127 -5.78 5.59 12.94
CA THR A 127 -6.93 6.50 12.76
C THR A 127 -7.92 6.02 11.68
N GLY A 128 -7.49 5.15 10.76
CA GLY A 128 -8.33 4.51 9.74
C GLY A 128 -9.03 3.23 10.19
N GLY A 129 -8.67 2.68 11.35
CA GLY A 129 -9.20 1.44 11.92
C GLY A 129 -8.09 0.48 12.35
N ARG A 130 -8.42 -0.81 12.52
CA ARG A 130 -7.45 -1.82 13.00
C ARG A 130 -7.37 -3.05 12.12
N PHE A 131 -6.20 -3.68 12.08
CA PHE A 131 -5.94 -4.92 11.36
C PHE A 131 -5.00 -5.85 12.13
N ARG A 132 -5.13 -7.16 11.88
CA ARG A 132 -4.35 -8.22 12.52
C ARG A 132 -3.55 -9.00 11.50
N VAL A 133 -2.23 -8.95 11.62
CA VAL A 133 -1.28 -9.49 10.65
C VAL A 133 -0.14 -10.23 11.35
N THR A 134 0.72 -10.95 10.64
CA THR A 134 1.92 -11.55 11.22
C THR A 134 2.96 -10.46 11.49
N SER A 135 3.88 -10.72 12.42
CA SER A 135 4.93 -9.78 12.82
C SER A 135 5.77 -9.30 11.63
N ASP A 136 6.03 -10.21 10.68
CA ASP A 136 6.81 -10.07 9.44
C ASP A 136 6.05 -9.44 8.26
N HIS A 137 4.82 -8.97 8.47
CA HIS A 137 3.94 -8.56 7.37
C HIS A 137 4.19 -7.13 6.90
N PRO A 138 4.45 -6.88 5.59
CA PRO A 138 4.74 -5.54 5.09
C PRO A 138 3.48 -4.67 4.96
N VAL A 139 3.59 -3.44 5.45
CA VAL A 139 2.61 -2.35 5.34
C VAL A 139 3.32 -1.16 4.69
N MET A 140 2.65 -0.43 3.79
CA MET A 140 3.24 0.77 3.18
C MET A 140 3.14 1.97 4.13
N THR A 141 4.26 2.63 4.39
CA THR A 141 4.35 3.94 5.03
C THR A 141 4.67 5.03 4.01
N GLU A 142 4.61 6.30 4.43
CA GLU A 142 5.16 7.44 3.66
C GLU A 142 6.67 7.31 3.33
N SER A 143 7.39 6.41 4.00
CA SER A 143 8.82 6.13 3.83
C SER A 143 9.14 4.77 3.18
N GLY A 144 8.13 3.97 2.81
CA GLY A 144 8.29 2.69 2.11
C GLY A 144 7.65 1.49 2.82
N TRP A 145 8.10 0.27 2.51
CA TRP A 145 7.56 -0.94 3.14
C TRP A 145 8.18 -1.19 4.52
N VAL A 146 7.33 -1.28 5.55
CA VAL A 146 7.73 -1.54 6.94
C VAL A 146 7.01 -2.78 7.47
N GLU A 147 7.72 -3.62 8.24
CA GLU A 147 7.12 -4.74 8.97
C GLU A 147 6.10 -4.25 9.99
N ALA A 148 4.92 -4.88 10.07
CA ALA A 148 3.84 -4.50 10.97
C ALA A 148 4.23 -4.47 12.47
N GLN A 149 5.24 -5.24 12.88
CA GLN A 149 5.78 -5.19 14.25
C GLN A 149 6.71 -4.00 14.55
N ARG A 150 7.16 -3.27 13.52
CA ARG A 150 8.10 -2.14 13.60
C ARG A 150 7.43 -0.79 13.32
N LEU A 151 6.12 -0.75 13.14
CA LEU A 151 5.37 0.49 13.01
C LEU A 151 5.27 1.18 14.37
N GLU A 152 5.66 2.45 14.45
CA GLU A 152 5.64 3.23 15.69
C GLU A 152 4.40 4.15 15.74
N PRO A 153 3.85 4.47 16.92
CA PRO A 153 2.80 5.48 17.06
C PRO A 153 3.20 6.81 16.41
N GLY A 154 2.32 7.39 15.60
CA GLY A 154 2.62 8.56 14.76
C GLY A 154 3.04 8.23 13.33
N THR A 155 3.40 6.98 13.00
CA THR A 155 3.74 6.58 11.62
C THR A 155 2.53 6.70 10.69
N ASN A 156 2.67 7.38 9.55
CA ASN A 156 1.63 7.39 8.51
C ASN A 156 1.75 6.15 7.61
N VAL A 157 0.65 5.41 7.48
CA VAL A 157 0.51 4.24 6.59
C VAL A 157 -0.50 4.50 5.47
N GLU A 158 -0.19 4.07 4.25
CA GLU A 158 -1.04 4.31 3.07
C GLU A 158 -2.39 3.59 3.23
N TRP A 159 -3.48 4.34 3.10
CA TRP A 159 -4.83 3.89 3.45
C TRP A 159 -5.92 4.53 2.58
N ILE A 160 -7.01 3.79 2.36
CA ILE A 160 -8.26 4.32 1.81
C ILE A 160 -9.44 3.90 2.69
N ASN A 161 -10.37 4.84 2.92
CA ASN A 161 -11.58 4.59 3.71
C ASN A 161 -12.37 3.39 3.15
N PRO A 162 -12.37 2.22 3.84
CA PRO A 162 -12.85 0.96 3.27
C PRO A 162 -14.37 0.95 3.03
N LYS A 163 -15.09 1.97 3.55
CA LYS A 163 -16.54 2.17 3.37
C LYS A 163 -16.88 2.80 2.02
N THR A 164 -15.89 3.30 1.26
CA THR A 164 -16.07 3.79 -0.13
C THR A 164 -16.12 2.63 -1.13
N LEU A 165 -15.36 1.57 -0.87
CA LEU A 165 -15.07 0.42 -1.74
C LEU A 165 -16.28 -0.49 -2.04
N CYS A 166 -17.43 -0.24 -1.43
CA CYS A 166 -18.67 -1.00 -1.60
C CYS A 166 -19.53 -0.52 -2.79
N ARG A 167 -19.00 0.35 -3.65
CA ARG A 167 -19.66 0.91 -4.85
C ARG A 167 -18.64 1.04 -5.97
N LYS A 168 -19.08 1.17 -7.23
CA LYS A 168 -18.18 1.54 -8.33
C LYS A 168 -17.46 2.86 -7.98
N PRO A 169 -16.13 2.95 -8.16
CA PRO A 169 -15.41 4.20 -8.02
C PRO A 169 -15.97 5.27 -8.96
N TYR A 170 -16.02 6.51 -8.49
CA TYR A 170 -16.24 7.65 -9.39
C TYR A 170 -14.87 8.09 -9.89
N HIS A 171 -14.67 8.06 -11.21
CA HIS A 171 -13.51 8.65 -11.87
C HIS A 171 -13.85 10.11 -12.24
N PRO A 172 -13.47 11.09 -11.40
CA PRO A 172 -13.78 12.49 -11.68
C PRO A 172 -13.12 12.93 -12.99
N GLN A 173 -13.77 13.83 -13.72
CA GLN A 173 -13.22 14.40 -14.95
C GLN A 173 -12.50 15.72 -14.62
N PRO A 174 -11.18 15.83 -14.83
CA PRO A 174 -10.45 17.07 -14.59
C PRO A 174 -10.84 18.12 -15.63
N GLY A 175 -11.24 19.31 -15.17
CA GLY A 175 -11.67 20.38 -16.07
C GLY A 175 -12.57 21.41 -15.40
N TYR A 176 -13.26 22.19 -16.23
CA TYR A 176 -14.10 23.29 -15.79
C TYR A 176 -15.17 22.85 -14.79
N ALA A 177 -15.92 21.79 -15.10
CA ALA A 177 -16.99 21.29 -14.25
C ALA A 177 -16.52 20.88 -12.85
N LEU A 178 -15.36 20.21 -12.71
CA LEU A 178 -14.83 19.83 -11.40
C LEU A 178 -14.41 21.04 -10.57
N GLY A 179 -13.76 22.03 -11.21
CA GLY A 179 -13.46 23.30 -10.57
C GLY A 179 -14.73 24.01 -10.09
N TYR A 180 -15.74 24.07 -10.96
CA TYR A 180 -17.03 24.70 -10.67
C TYR A 180 -17.76 24.05 -9.48
N VAL A 181 -17.78 22.72 -9.40
CA VAL A 181 -18.35 21.99 -8.24
C VAL A 181 -17.60 22.33 -6.96
N LEU A 182 -16.27 22.42 -6.98
CA LEU A 182 -15.47 22.82 -5.81
C LEU A 182 -15.79 24.27 -5.38
N GLY A 183 -15.90 25.21 -6.33
CA GLY A 183 -16.24 26.61 -6.05
C GLY A 183 -17.63 26.75 -5.43
N ALA A 184 -18.64 26.13 -6.04
CA ALA A 184 -20.01 26.17 -5.55
C ALA A 184 -20.19 25.49 -4.18
N VAL A 185 -19.43 24.43 -3.89
CA VAL A 185 -19.46 23.73 -2.58
C VAL A 185 -18.73 24.50 -1.48
N ALA A 186 -17.74 25.32 -1.83
CA ALA A 186 -17.01 26.21 -0.92
C ALA A 186 -17.74 27.53 -0.63
N ALA A 187 -18.64 27.99 -1.51
CA ALA A 187 -19.51 29.14 -1.28
C ALA A 187 -20.83 28.73 -0.57
N ASP A 188 -21.79 28.19 -1.33
CA ASP A 188 -23.16 27.91 -0.84
C ASP A 188 -23.41 26.46 -0.43
N GLY A 189 -22.55 25.53 -0.84
CA GLY A 189 -22.76 24.11 -0.58
C GLY A 189 -22.42 23.62 0.83
N SER A 190 -22.74 22.34 1.03
CA SER A 190 -22.52 21.60 2.27
C SER A 190 -22.18 20.14 1.98
N ILE A 191 -21.38 19.54 2.87
CA ILE A 191 -21.09 18.10 2.88
C ILE A 191 -21.45 17.60 4.28
N GLN A 192 -22.42 16.69 4.41
CA GLN A 192 -22.98 16.26 5.70
C GLN A 192 -22.84 14.75 5.91
N ASP A 193 -22.57 14.31 7.15
CA ASP A 193 -22.30 12.92 7.56
C ASP A 193 -21.23 12.21 6.70
N GLY A 194 -20.31 12.96 6.10
CA GLY A 194 -19.35 12.44 5.12
C GLY A 194 -20.00 11.71 3.94
N ARG A 195 -21.19 12.14 3.49
CA ARG A 195 -21.91 11.48 2.38
C ARG A 195 -22.95 12.31 1.64
N ARG A 196 -23.65 13.26 2.27
CA ARG A 196 -24.68 14.08 1.60
C ARG A 196 -24.02 15.37 1.13
N ILE A 197 -23.86 15.54 -0.17
CA ILE A 197 -23.45 16.82 -0.75
C ILE A 197 -24.73 17.53 -1.17
N ALA A 198 -24.92 18.78 -0.74
CA ALA A 198 -26.11 19.55 -1.06
C ALA A 198 -25.78 21.03 -1.28
N LEU A 199 -26.30 21.56 -2.39
CA LEU A 199 -26.42 22.99 -2.67
C LEU A 199 -27.89 23.38 -2.49
N ILE A 200 -28.18 24.46 -1.76
CA ILE A 200 -29.54 24.99 -1.54
C ILE A 200 -29.51 26.49 -1.78
N VAL A 201 -30.07 26.94 -2.90
CA VAL A 201 -29.92 28.30 -3.42
C VAL A 201 -31.26 28.89 -3.86
N LYS A 202 -31.33 30.21 -4.00
CA LYS A 202 -32.54 30.91 -4.47
C LYS A 202 -32.68 30.95 -5.99
N ASP A 203 -31.56 30.97 -6.70
CA ASP A 203 -31.55 31.01 -8.16
C ASP A 203 -31.63 29.60 -8.76
N GLU A 204 -32.61 29.39 -9.63
CA GLU A 204 -32.79 28.15 -10.37
C GLU A 204 -31.69 27.95 -11.43
N THR A 205 -31.13 29.05 -11.95
CA THR A 205 -30.08 29.03 -12.99
C THR A 205 -28.79 28.45 -12.43
N PHE A 206 -28.34 28.93 -11.27
CA PHE A 206 -27.23 28.37 -10.51
C PHE A 206 -27.49 26.90 -10.12
N ALA A 207 -28.68 26.57 -9.62
CA ALA A 207 -29.04 25.17 -9.33
C ALA A 207 -28.95 24.26 -10.58
N ARG A 208 -29.42 24.72 -11.74
CA ARG A 208 -29.35 23.99 -13.02
C ARG A 208 -27.90 23.85 -13.51
N LYS A 209 -27.10 24.92 -13.44
CA LYS A 209 -25.68 24.95 -13.81
C LYS A 209 -24.86 24.02 -12.92
N TYR A 210 -25.03 24.10 -11.60
CA TYR A 210 -24.40 23.19 -10.64
C TYR A 210 -24.78 21.71 -10.86
N ARG A 211 -26.06 21.39 -11.10
CA ARG A 211 -26.47 20.01 -11.42
C ARG A 211 -25.78 19.48 -12.69
N ALA A 212 -25.66 20.30 -13.73
CA ALA A 212 -24.99 19.93 -14.97
C ALA A 212 -23.48 19.69 -14.73
N MET A 213 -22.80 20.63 -14.08
CA MET A 213 -21.37 20.53 -13.76
C MET A 213 -21.07 19.37 -12.79
N LEU A 214 -21.95 19.08 -11.82
CA LEU A 214 -21.82 17.89 -10.97
C LEU A 214 -21.88 16.59 -11.78
N THR A 215 -22.81 16.51 -12.73
CA THR A 215 -23.00 15.34 -13.62
C THR A 215 -21.81 15.14 -14.56
N GLU A 216 -21.23 16.22 -15.09
CA GLU A 216 -20.05 16.21 -15.96
C GLU A 216 -18.77 15.86 -15.16
N ALA A 217 -18.56 16.51 -14.02
CA ALA A 217 -17.40 16.28 -13.16
C ALA A 217 -17.37 14.88 -12.57
N PHE A 218 -18.53 14.27 -12.30
CA PHE A 218 -18.66 12.92 -11.77
C PHE A 218 -19.69 12.13 -12.60
N PRO A 219 -19.32 11.52 -13.74
CA PRO A 219 -20.24 10.76 -14.58
C PRO A 219 -21.01 9.70 -13.78
N GLY A 220 -22.34 9.64 -14.00
CA GLY A 220 -23.25 8.79 -13.24
C GLY A 220 -23.77 9.38 -11.91
N SER A 221 -23.36 10.60 -11.53
CA SER A 221 -23.83 11.30 -10.32
C SER A 221 -25.24 11.93 -10.46
N ALA A 222 -26.21 11.13 -10.88
CA ALA A 222 -27.60 11.57 -11.07
C ALA A 222 -28.15 12.26 -9.80
N SER A 223 -28.59 13.50 -9.96
CA SER A 223 -29.23 14.31 -8.93
C SER A 223 -30.39 15.10 -9.52
N GLN A 224 -31.46 15.29 -8.75
CA GLN A 224 -32.61 16.09 -9.13
C GLN A 224 -32.47 17.51 -8.57
N ILE A 225 -33.20 18.45 -9.18
CA ILE A 225 -33.46 19.77 -8.60
C ILE A 225 -34.79 19.63 -7.87
N GLU A 226 -34.76 19.73 -6.56
CA GLU A 226 -35.93 19.66 -5.68
C GLU A 226 -36.33 21.09 -5.31
N SER A 227 -37.51 21.55 -5.74
CA SER A 227 -38.09 22.80 -5.23
C SER A 227 -38.52 22.58 -3.77
N ILE A 228 -37.98 23.36 -2.85
CA ILE A 228 -38.22 23.23 -1.41
C ILE A 228 -38.55 24.58 -0.77
N THR A 229 -39.31 24.51 0.32
CA THR A 229 -39.57 25.66 1.18
C THR A 229 -38.61 25.63 2.37
N VAL A 230 -37.97 26.77 2.66
CA VAL A 230 -37.02 26.91 3.78
C VAL A 230 -37.42 28.11 4.65
N PRO A 231 -37.58 27.94 5.98
CA PRO A 231 -37.91 29.04 6.88
C PRO A 231 -36.74 30.02 7.01
N SER A 232 -36.95 31.28 6.62
CA SER A 232 -35.91 32.31 6.70
C SER A 232 -36.05 33.14 7.98
N GLY A 233 -35.15 32.92 8.94
CA GLY A 233 -35.09 33.72 10.17
C GLY A 233 -34.86 35.23 9.94
N LEU A 234 -34.24 35.60 8.81
CA LEU A 234 -34.04 37.00 8.40
C LEU A 234 -35.33 37.65 7.87
N LEU A 235 -36.10 36.93 7.04
CA LEU A 235 -37.32 37.45 6.42
C LEU A 235 -38.59 37.10 7.22
N ARG A 236 -38.45 36.35 8.33
CA ARG A 236 -39.53 35.82 9.18
C ARG A 236 -40.65 35.12 8.42
N LYS A 237 -40.32 34.53 7.26
CA LYS A 237 -41.23 33.78 6.42
C LYS A 237 -40.54 32.64 5.70
N ASP A 238 -41.34 31.74 5.19
CA ASP A 238 -40.93 30.69 4.29
C ASP A 238 -40.50 31.25 2.93
N VAL A 239 -39.43 30.67 2.38
CA VAL A 239 -38.79 31.08 1.12
C VAL A 239 -38.63 29.86 0.22
N LEU A 240 -39.10 29.98 -1.02
CA LEU A 240 -38.85 28.99 -2.07
C LEU A 240 -37.35 28.98 -2.43
N MET A 241 -36.76 27.79 -2.44
CA MET A 241 -35.37 27.54 -2.80
C MET A 241 -35.25 26.26 -3.63
N PHE A 242 -34.16 26.15 -4.38
CA PHE A 242 -33.85 24.99 -5.20
C PHE A 242 -32.72 24.20 -4.55
N ARG A 243 -32.98 22.92 -4.26
CA ARG A 243 -32.02 21.99 -3.67
C ARG A 243 -31.49 21.02 -4.73
N VAL A 244 -30.18 21.00 -4.93
CA VAL A 244 -29.48 19.93 -5.65
C VAL A 244 -28.71 19.10 -4.65
N ARG A 245 -28.96 17.80 -4.62
CA ARG A 245 -28.46 16.90 -3.56
C ARG A 245 -28.05 15.54 -4.11
N ILE A 246 -26.93 15.03 -3.63
CA ILE A 246 -26.45 13.66 -3.89
C ILE A 246 -25.98 12.99 -2.59
N VAL A 247 -26.11 11.65 -2.51
CA VAL A 247 -25.70 10.85 -1.35
C VAL A 247 -24.62 9.82 -1.76
N SER A 248 -23.37 10.30 -1.82
CA SER A 248 -22.19 9.50 -2.20
C SER A 248 -20.99 9.83 -1.30
N ARG A 249 -20.59 8.88 -0.44
CA ARG A 249 -19.39 9.00 0.40
C ARG A 249 -18.09 9.04 -0.42
N ALA A 250 -18.06 8.41 -1.60
CA ALA A 250 -16.88 8.46 -2.49
C ALA A 250 -16.65 9.88 -3.06
N ILE A 251 -17.72 10.54 -3.52
CA ILE A 251 -17.63 11.94 -3.98
C ILE A 251 -17.37 12.87 -2.79
N ALA A 252 -18.08 12.66 -1.67
CA ALA A 252 -17.92 13.49 -0.47
C ALA A 252 -16.48 13.44 0.07
N GLY A 253 -15.86 12.25 0.15
CA GLY A 253 -14.47 12.10 0.57
C GLY A 253 -13.47 12.83 -0.34
N LYS A 254 -13.61 12.71 -1.67
CA LYS A 254 -12.75 13.45 -2.62
C LYS A 254 -12.93 14.98 -2.47
N LEU A 255 -14.17 15.48 -2.38
CA LEU A 255 -14.43 16.90 -2.13
C LEU A 255 -13.89 17.36 -0.76
N CYS A 256 -14.06 16.56 0.31
CA CYS A 256 -13.52 16.86 1.63
C CYS A 256 -11.99 17.01 1.59
N ARG A 257 -11.27 16.07 0.97
CA ARG A 257 -9.81 16.14 0.82
C ARG A 257 -9.38 17.38 0.04
N TRP A 258 -9.99 17.64 -1.11
CA TRP A 258 -9.62 18.78 -1.96
C TRP A 258 -9.92 20.15 -1.32
N LEU A 259 -10.94 20.23 -0.47
CA LEU A 259 -11.29 21.44 0.30
C LEU A 259 -10.57 21.51 1.67
N GLY A 260 -9.79 20.50 2.05
CA GLY A 260 -9.13 20.42 3.36
C GLY A 260 -10.10 20.43 4.54
N VAL A 261 -11.23 19.74 4.43
CA VAL A 261 -12.24 19.62 5.49
C VAL A 261 -12.39 18.19 5.99
N SER A 262 -12.84 18.02 7.23
CA SER A 262 -13.06 16.72 7.87
C SER A 262 -13.85 15.74 6.99
N GLU A 263 -13.53 14.44 7.03
CA GLU A 263 -14.34 13.41 6.37
C GLU A 263 -15.79 13.36 6.86
N GLU A 264 -16.11 13.91 8.03
CA GLU A 264 -17.50 14.05 8.51
C GLU A 264 -18.24 15.23 7.84
N GLY A 265 -17.48 16.22 7.35
CA GLY A 265 -17.98 17.42 6.69
C GLY A 265 -18.40 18.54 7.66
N SER A 266 -19.49 19.24 7.32
CA SER A 266 -20.03 20.40 8.03
C SER A 266 -21.53 20.22 8.33
N LYS A 267 -22.01 20.84 9.42
CA LYS A 267 -23.41 20.72 9.86
C LYS A 267 -24.41 21.60 9.09
N SER A 268 -23.96 22.55 8.27
CA SER A 268 -24.86 23.50 7.59
C SER A 268 -24.31 24.07 6.27
N LYS A 269 -23.22 24.84 6.31
CA LYS A 269 -22.42 25.32 5.17
C LYS A 269 -20.96 24.91 5.36
N THR A 270 -20.20 24.76 4.27
CA THR A 270 -18.74 24.57 4.29
C THR A 270 -18.01 25.88 4.66
N LYS A 271 -18.18 26.36 5.91
CA LYS A 271 -17.68 27.68 6.36
C LYS A 271 -16.17 27.78 6.56
N SER A 272 -15.50 26.65 6.72
CA SER A 272 -14.06 26.51 6.97
C SER A 272 -13.52 25.47 6.01
N PHE A 273 -12.56 25.87 5.17
CA PHE A 273 -11.90 25.08 4.12
C PHE A 273 -10.55 25.76 3.79
N VAL A 274 -9.59 25.03 3.24
CA VAL A 274 -8.33 25.61 2.72
C VAL A 274 -8.50 26.00 1.26
N PHE A 275 -7.61 26.85 0.72
CA PHE A 275 -7.62 27.11 -0.73
C PHE A 275 -7.33 25.80 -1.50
N PRO A 276 -8.26 25.31 -2.36
CA PRO A 276 -8.17 23.96 -2.91
C PRO A 276 -7.12 23.87 -4.03
N ARG A 277 -5.85 23.69 -3.68
CA ARG A 277 -4.69 23.67 -4.61
C ARG A 277 -4.88 22.76 -5.85
N VAL A 278 -5.72 21.72 -5.76
CA VAL A 278 -6.14 20.92 -6.93
C VAL A 278 -6.66 21.75 -8.11
N VAL A 279 -7.23 22.95 -7.88
CA VAL A 279 -7.73 23.80 -8.97
C VAL A 279 -6.60 24.53 -9.72
N THR A 280 -5.40 24.66 -9.14
CA THR A 280 -4.23 25.27 -9.81
C THR A 280 -3.56 24.31 -10.81
N SER A 281 -4.00 23.05 -10.86
CA SER A 281 -3.51 22.03 -11.81
C SER A 281 -3.85 22.31 -13.28
N SER A 282 -4.88 23.12 -13.55
CA SER A 282 -5.15 23.56 -14.91
C SER A 282 -5.95 24.87 -14.93
N ARG A 283 -5.70 25.71 -15.94
CA ARG A 283 -6.44 26.97 -16.14
C ARG A 283 -7.95 26.75 -16.22
N LYS A 284 -8.40 25.61 -16.78
CA LYS A 284 -9.83 25.24 -16.84
C LYS A 284 -10.42 24.99 -15.45
N MET A 285 -9.70 24.29 -14.57
CA MET A 285 -10.16 24.04 -13.19
C MET A 285 -10.20 25.32 -12.36
N MET A 286 -9.17 26.17 -12.42
CA MET A 286 -9.20 27.47 -11.73
C MET A 286 -10.32 28.37 -12.28
N GLN A 287 -10.51 28.45 -13.59
CA GLN A 287 -11.62 29.22 -14.18
C GLN A 287 -12.99 28.71 -13.67
N GLY A 288 -13.18 27.38 -13.64
CA GLY A 288 -14.38 26.77 -13.08
C GLY A 288 -14.59 27.13 -11.61
N PHE A 289 -13.54 27.02 -10.79
CA PHE A 289 -13.59 27.36 -9.37
C PHE A 289 -13.99 28.81 -9.12
N LEU A 290 -13.39 29.75 -9.85
CA LEU A 290 -13.71 31.18 -9.75
C LEU A 290 -15.17 31.46 -10.13
N ASP A 291 -15.69 30.82 -11.18
CA ASP A 291 -17.08 30.98 -11.59
C ASP A 291 -18.06 30.33 -10.60
N GLY A 292 -17.78 29.11 -10.14
CA GLY A 292 -18.62 28.38 -9.18
C GLY A 292 -18.67 29.04 -7.81
N TYR A 293 -17.60 29.68 -7.37
CA TYR A 293 -17.60 30.49 -6.15
C TYR A 293 -18.35 31.82 -6.38
N CYS A 294 -18.21 32.43 -7.56
CA CYS A 294 -18.85 33.71 -7.87
C CYS A 294 -20.37 33.61 -8.00
N ASP A 295 -20.89 32.50 -8.53
CA ASP A 295 -22.34 32.25 -8.66
C ASP A 295 -23.04 32.09 -7.29
N GLY A 296 -22.28 31.83 -6.21
CA GLY A 296 -22.80 31.68 -4.84
C GLY A 296 -22.54 32.90 -3.94
N ASP A 297 -21.30 33.05 -3.45
CA ASP A 297 -20.89 34.12 -2.51
C ASP A 297 -20.06 35.22 -3.23
N GLY A 298 -20.44 35.57 -4.47
CA GLY A 298 -19.78 36.62 -5.27
C GLY A 298 -20.73 37.51 -6.07
N GLU A 299 -20.14 38.36 -6.93
CA GLU A 299 -20.85 39.20 -7.91
C GLU A 299 -19.93 39.46 -9.11
N GLU A 300 -20.43 39.27 -10.34
CA GLU A 300 -19.73 39.74 -11.54
C GLU A 300 -19.96 41.26 -11.72
N MET A 301 -18.87 42.01 -11.80
CA MET A 301 -18.87 43.46 -11.96
C MET A 301 -18.62 43.87 -13.41
N ARG A 302 -18.97 45.12 -13.74
CA ARG A 302 -18.71 45.75 -15.04
C ARG A 302 -17.26 45.50 -15.50
N ARG A 303 -17.09 45.19 -16.78
CA ARG A 303 -15.81 44.80 -17.42
C ARG A 303 -15.24 43.44 -16.95
N GLY A 304 -16.09 42.46 -16.60
CA GLY A 304 -15.69 41.06 -16.38
C GLY A 304 -14.87 40.79 -15.12
N THR A 305 -14.82 41.75 -14.18
CA THR A 305 -14.15 41.58 -12.89
C THR A 305 -15.10 40.91 -11.91
N ARG A 306 -14.74 39.73 -11.39
CA ARG A 306 -15.49 39.06 -10.31
C ARG A 306 -15.10 39.70 -8.98
N ARG A 307 -16.08 39.95 -8.11
CA ARG A 307 -15.83 40.19 -6.68
C ARG A 307 -16.26 38.96 -5.91
N LEU A 308 -15.32 38.28 -5.27
CA LEU A 308 -15.62 37.15 -4.38
C LEU A 308 -15.64 37.67 -2.93
N CYS A 309 -16.60 37.24 -2.13
CA CYS A 309 -16.74 37.61 -0.73
C CYS A 309 -16.65 36.35 0.14
N SER A 310 -16.03 36.43 1.33
CA SER A 310 -16.03 35.30 2.27
C SER A 310 -15.80 35.72 3.70
N SER A 311 -16.33 34.96 4.65
CA SER A 311 -15.92 35.02 6.07
C SER A 311 -14.67 34.17 6.35
N ASN A 312 -14.25 33.32 5.41
CA ASN A 312 -13.06 32.48 5.54
C ASN A 312 -11.80 33.28 5.15
N GLN A 313 -11.12 33.85 6.14
CA GLN A 313 -9.99 34.76 5.94
C GLN A 313 -8.77 34.07 5.31
N SER A 314 -8.37 32.90 5.81
CA SER A 314 -7.19 32.19 5.30
C SER A 314 -7.36 31.80 3.84
N PHE A 315 -8.54 31.29 3.45
CA PHE A 315 -8.86 31.04 2.05
C PHE A 315 -8.72 32.28 1.15
N LEU A 316 -9.28 33.43 1.56
CA LEU A 316 -9.16 34.66 0.77
C LEU A 316 -7.70 35.14 0.66
N GLN A 317 -6.92 34.95 1.73
CA GLN A 317 -5.52 35.33 1.80
C GLN A 317 -4.65 34.44 0.90
N GLU A 318 -4.76 33.11 1.01
CA GLU A 318 -4.10 32.16 0.10
C GLU A 318 -4.48 32.38 -1.36
N LEU A 319 -5.77 32.63 -1.66
CA LEU A 319 -6.25 32.91 -3.00
C LEU A 319 -5.71 34.25 -3.54
N GLY A 320 -5.56 35.26 -2.66
CA GLY A 320 -4.96 36.56 -3.00
C GLY A 320 -3.47 36.48 -3.26
N GLU A 321 -2.74 35.69 -2.48
CA GLU A 321 -1.32 35.36 -2.68
C GLU A 321 -1.11 34.57 -3.98
N TYR A 322 -2.01 33.63 -4.30
CA TYR A 322 -1.99 32.87 -5.55
C TYR A 322 -2.32 33.72 -6.79
N LEU A 323 -3.36 34.55 -6.74
CA LEU A 323 -3.79 35.40 -7.87
C LEU A 323 -3.03 36.75 -7.96
N GLU A 324 -2.12 37.01 -7.03
CA GLU A 324 -1.38 38.28 -6.89
C GLU A 324 -2.35 39.49 -6.85
N ALA A 325 -3.45 39.30 -6.12
CA ALA A 325 -4.59 40.20 -6.06
C ALA A 325 -4.91 40.57 -4.60
N PRO A 326 -4.90 41.88 -4.24
CA PRO A 326 -4.99 42.30 -2.84
C PRO A 326 -6.36 42.00 -2.24
N VAL A 327 -6.36 41.39 -1.05
CA VAL A 327 -7.57 41.17 -0.25
C VAL A 327 -8.01 42.50 0.38
N GLY A 328 -9.24 42.92 0.07
CA GLY A 328 -9.81 44.17 0.56
C GLY A 328 -10.24 44.08 2.02
N ALA A 329 -9.99 45.16 2.76
CA ALA A 329 -10.23 45.27 4.20
C ALA A 329 -11.61 44.75 4.66
N HIS A 330 -11.57 43.99 5.76
CA HIS A 330 -12.73 43.32 6.38
C HIS A 330 -13.81 44.32 6.82
N ARG A 331 -15.08 43.98 6.58
CA ARG A 331 -16.24 44.70 7.16
C ARG A 331 -17.22 43.68 7.74
N ARG A 332 -17.61 43.86 9.00
CA ARG A 332 -18.57 43.00 9.74
C ARG A 332 -18.28 41.49 9.65
N GLY A 333 -17.01 41.09 9.66
CA GLY A 333 -16.62 39.67 9.59
C GLY A 333 -16.58 39.07 8.18
N VAL A 334 -16.66 39.88 7.12
CA VAL A 334 -16.53 39.43 5.73
C VAL A 334 -15.40 40.19 5.02
N GLY A 335 -14.53 39.45 4.33
CA GLY A 335 -13.48 39.95 3.44
C GLY A 335 -13.90 39.83 1.97
N ARG A 336 -13.10 40.42 1.08
CA ARG A 336 -13.39 40.44 -0.36
C ARG A 336 -12.12 40.49 -1.21
N ILE A 337 -12.17 39.88 -2.39
CA ILE A 337 -11.11 39.93 -3.39
C ILE A 337 -11.69 40.28 -4.77
N TYR A 338 -10.93 40.98 -5.59
CA TYR A 338 -11.33 41.39 -6.95
C TYR A 338 -10.46 40.68 -7.99
N VAL A 339 -11.09 39.91 -8.86
CA VAL A 339 -10.42 39.03 -9.84
C VAL A 339 -10.85 39.44 -11.25
N SER A 340 -9.95 40.08 -12.00
CA SER A 340 -10.18 40.42 -13.42
C SER A 340 -10.31 39.17 -14.28
N ASP A 341 -11.12 39.23 -15.32
CA ASP A 341 -11.14 38.35 -16.49
C ASP A 341 -9.74 37.88 -16.97
N ARG A 342 -8.73 38.75 -16.90
CA ARG A 342 -7.35 38.51 -17.32
C ARG A 342 -6.45 37.93 -16.24
N TRP A 343 -6.99 37.43 -15.13
CA TRP A 343 -6.24 36.78 -14.03
C TRP A 343 -5.22 35.73 -14.50
N HIS A 344 -5.46 35.11 -15.64
CA HIS A 344 -4.63 34.07 -16.25
C HIS A 344 -3.49 34.60 -17.13
N GLN A 345 -3.40 35.91 -17.38
CA GLN A 345 -2.43 36.56 -18.27
C GLN A 345 -1.32 37.24 -17.46
N PRO A 346 -0.06 37.23 -17.93
CA PRO A 346 0.99 38.05 -17.34
C PRO A 346 0.65 39.54 -17.34
N GLY A 347 1.10 40.28 -16.33
CA GLY A 347 0.71 41.67 -16.09
C GLY A 347 1.89 42.64 -15.94
N TRP A 348 1.64 43.91 -16.25
CA TRP A 348 2.64 44.99 -16.33
C TRP A 348 3.44 45.24 -15.03
N HIS A 349 2.94 44.81 -13.88
CA HIS A 349 3.61 44.94 -12.57
C HIS A 349 4.23 43.61 -12.12
N GLY A 350 4.94 42.94 -13.02
CA GLY A 350 5.63 41.67 -12.75
C GLY A 350 4.72 40.44 -12.57
N ARG A 351 3.40 40.57 -12.75
CA ARG A 351 2.48 39.47 -12.46
C ARG A 351 2.68 38.29 -13.39
N HIS A 352 2.78 37.09 -12.84
CA HIS A 352 3.11 35.89 -13.60
C HIS A 352 1.93 35.33 -14.42
N GLY A 353 0.69 35.74 -14.12
CA GLY A 353 -0.53 35.17 -14.73
C GLY A 353 -0.91 33.84 -14.08
N PHE A 354 -1.44 32.89 -14.85
CA PHE A 354 -1.79 31.57 -14.32
C PHE A 354 -0.52 30.74 -13.98
N ARG A 355 -0.19 30.66 -12.69
CA ARG A 355 0.86 29.79 -12.16
C ARG A 355 0.32 28.38 -11.94
N GLN A 356 0.65 27.43 -12.81
CA GLN A 356 0.37 26.01 -12.56
C GLN A 356 1.39 25.49 -11.54
N GLU A 357 0.98 25.33 -10.27
CA GLU A 357 1.91 25.06 -9.16
C GLU A 357 2.35 23.59 -9.07
N SER A 358 1.58 22.65 -9.64
CA SER A 358 2.03 21.30 -10.04
C SER A 358 0.89 20.59 -10.82
N GLU A 359 1.02 19.30 -11.10
CA GLU A 359 -0.13 18.43 -11.40
C GLU A 359 -0.89 18.03 -10.11
N PHE A 360 -1.37 19.00 -9.31
CA PHE A 360 -2.12 18.73 -8.06
C PHE A 360 -3.42 17.94 -8.27
N TYR A 361 -3.85 17.75 -9.52
CA TYR A 361 -4.82 16.74 -9.92
C TYR A 361 -4.13 15.37 -9.89
N VAL A 362 -3.86 14.93 -8.67
CA VAL A 362 -3.49 13.57 -8.32
C VAL A 362 -4.80 12.92 -7.84
N PRO A 363 -5.63 12.29 -8.70
CA PRO A 363 -6.96 11.80 -8.32
C PRO A 363 -6.94 10.55 -7.41
N VAL A 364 -5.83 10.33 -6.70
CA VAL A 364 -5.60 9.21 -5.78
C VAL A 364 -6.77 9.02 -4.83
N ASP A 365 -7.16 7.76 -4.71
CA ASP A 365 -8.27 7.33 -3.89
C ASP A 365 -7.80 7.10 -2.45
N GLY A 366 -6.53 6.70 -2.29
CA GLY A 366 -5.80 6.67 -1.04
C GLY A 366 -5.55 8.04 -0.40
N THR A 367 -5.01 7.96 0.80
CA THR A 367 -4.56 9.00 1.74
C THR A 367 -3.68 8.27 2.78
N TYR A 368 -3.38 8.89 3.92
CA TYR A 368 -2.73 8.20 5.04
C TYR A 368 -3.69 7.98 6.23
N ALA A 369 -3.46 6.90 6.96
CA ALA A 369 -3.94 6.71 8.32
C ALA A 369 -2.73 6.68 9.27
N THR A 370 -2.86 7.31 10.43
CA THR A 370 -1.75 7.41 11.39
C THR A 370 -1.84 6.27 12.39
N VAL A 371 -0.74 5.57 12.62
CA VAL A 371 -0.63 4.48 13.61
C VAL A 371 -0.80 5.06 15.02
N VAL A 372 -1.65 4.41 15.81
CA VAL A 372 -1.96 4.75 17.20
C VAL A 372 -1.26 3.77 18.15
N GLU A 373 -1.31 2.47 17.85
CA GLU A 373 -0.67 1.43 18.68
C GLU A 373 -0.35 0.17 17.85
N VAL A 374 0.70 -0.56 18.23
CA VAL A 374 0.98 -1.92 17.75
C VAL A 374 1.04 -2.87 18.94
N ARG A 375 0.05 -3.76 19.04
CA ARG A 375 -0.08 -4.74 20.13
C ARG A 375 0.31 -6.14 19.64
N ARG A 376 1.41 -6.69 20.14
CA ARG A 376 1.68 -8.14 20.04
C ARG A 376 0.60 -8.88 20.83
N LEU A 377 -0.16 -9.75 20.18
CA LEU A 377 -1.21 -10.52 20.86
C LEU A 377 -0.59 -11.69 21.63
N ALA A 378 -1.11 -11.94 22.84
CA ALA A 378 -0.65 -13.04 23.69
C ALA A 378 -0.77 -14.41 22.98
N GLU A 379 0.22 -15.29 23.20
CA GLU A 379 0.40 -16.50 22.42
C GLU A 379 -0.85 -17.41 22.43
N ALA A 380 -1.41 -17.65 21.25
CA ALA A 380 -2.71 -18.32 21.15
C ALA A 380 -2.63 -19.83 21.46
N LYS A 381 -3.39 -20.29 22.47
CA LYS A 381 -3.55 -21.71 22.86
C LYS A 381 -3.88 -22.66 21.70
N LYS A 382 -4.37 -22.15 20.56
CA LYS A 382 -4.44 -22.85 19.27
C LYS A 382 -3.89 -21.93 18.18
N PRO A 383 -2.94 -22.36 17.34
CA PRO A 383 -2.36 -21.53 16.29
C PRO A 383 -3.40 -20.90 15.37
N HIS A 384 -3.22 -19.62 15.06
CA HIS A 384 -3.94 -18.94 13.99
C HIS A 384 -3.58 -19.60 12.66
N THR A 385 -4.58 -20.06 11.90
CA THR A 385 -4.42 -20.25 10.45
C THR A 385 -4.13 -18.89 9.83
N VAL A 386 -3.38 -18.85 8.73
CA VAL A 386 -2.96 -17.62 8.06
C VAL A 386 -2.99 -17.86 6.53
N TYR A 387 -3.57 -16.96 5.70
CA TYR A 387 -3.65 -17.01 4.23
C TYR A 387 -2.82 -15.92 3.49
N SER A 388 -2.25 -16.27 2.33
CA SER A 388 -1.58 -15.35 1.38
C SER A 388 -2.32 -15.32 0.03
N PHE A 389 -2.22 -14.22 -0.72
CA PHE A 389 -2.91 -14.03 -2.01
C PHE A 389 -1.92 -13.60 -3.09
N LYS A 390 -1.65 -14.46 -4.08
CA LYS A 390 -0.98 -13.99 -5.31
C LYS A 390 -2.01 -13.14 -6.07
N CYS A 391 -1.68 -11.89 -6.37
CA CYS A 391 -2.56 -10.93 -7.03
C CYS A 391 -1.92 -10.42 -8.32
N GLU A 392 -2.69 -10.32 -9.41
CA GLU A 392 -2.22 -9.83 -10.72
C GLU A 392 -3.29 -8.92 -11.39
N PRO A 393 -2.89 -7.84 -12.09
CA PRO A 393 -1.50 -7.45 -12.40
C PRO A 393 -0.74 -6.84 -11.22
N TYR A 394 -1.45 -6.40 -10.18
CA TYR A 394 -0.85 -5.75 -9.01
C TYR A 394 -0.67 -6.73 -7.84
N PRO A 395 0.54 -6.92 -7.29
CA PRO A 395 0.80 -7.91 -6.24
C PRO A 395 0.44 -7.45 -4.82
N THR A 396 0.06 -6.18 -4.67
CA THR A 396 -0.48 -5.54 -3.46
C THR A 396 -1.98 -5.80 -3.29
N PHE A 397 -2.51 -5.61 -2.08
CA PHE A 397 -3.96 -5.62 -1.80
C PHE A 397 -4.28 -4.83 -0.51
N LEU A 398 -5.56 -4.50 -0.29
CA LEU A 398 -6.00 -3.72 0.87
C LEU A 398 -6.51 -4.58 2.05
N ILE A 399 -6.02 -4.24 3.25
CA ILE A 399 -6.40 -4.84 4.53
C ILE A 399 -7.06 -3.79 5.43
N ALA A 400 -8.37 -3.89 5.61
CA ALA A 400 -9.17 -2.86 6.30
C ALA A 400 -8.93 -1.42 5.78
N GLY A 401 -8.60 -1.30 4.49
CA GLY A 401 -8.23 -0.04 3.83
C GLY A 401 -6.73 0.23 3.73
N HIS A 402 -5.85 -0.46 4.47
CA HIS A 402 -4.40 -0.21 4.46
C HIS A 402 -3.71 -0.96 3.33
N LEU A 403 -2.72 -0.34 2.66
CA LEU A 403 -1.95 -0.98 1.60
C LEU A 403 -0.95 -2.00 2.16
N SER A 404 -0.99 -3.20 1.58
CA SER A 404 -0.24 -4.37 2.02
C SER A 404 0.30 -5.15 0.83
N HIS A 405 1.34 -5.94 1.06
CA HIS A 405 1.95 -6.85 0.10
C HIS A 405 2.14 -8.25 0.71
N ASN A 406 2.40 -9.25 -0.14
CA ASN A 406 2.82 -10.57 0.33
C ASN A 406 4.34 -10.55 0.53
N CYS A 407 4.87 -11.15 1.60
CA CYS A 407 6.30 -11.02 1.91
C CYS A 407 7.22 -11.56 0.77
N GLU A 408 8.49 -11.16 0.82
CA GLU A 408 9.28 -10.67 -0.33
C GLU A 408 9.39 -11.57 -1.58
N HIS A 409 9.18 -10.96 -2.76
CA HIS A 409 9.45 -11.47 -4.12
C HIS A 409 8.99 -12.91 -4.51
N HIS A 410 7.80 -12.96 -5.12
CA HIS A 410 7.46 -13.81 -6.28
C HIS A 410 7.14 -15.31 -6.13
N LEU A 411 7.21 -15.93 -4.95
CA LEU A 411 6.82 -17.35 -4.72
C LEU A 411 7.63 -18.43 -5.47
N LEU A 412 8.56 -18.03 -6.34
CA LEU A 412 9.49 -18.92 -7.03
C LEU A 412 10.70 -19.16 -6.14
N PRO A 413 11.16 -20.41 -5.94
CA PRO A 413 12.41 -20.65 -5.23
C PRO A 413 13.59 -20.11 -6.03
N PHE A 414 14.59 -19.59 -5.33
CA PHE A 414 15.95 -19.47 -5.82
C PHE A 414 16.71 -20.69 -5.32
N ILE A 415 17.45 -21.37 -6.19
CA ILE A 415 18.05 -22.68 -5.91
C ILE A 415 19.55 -22.57 -6.09
N GLY A 416 20.32 -23.13 -5.15
CA GLY A 416 21.75 -22.95 -5.14
C GLY A 416 22.44 -23.77 -4.08
N LYS A 417 23.77 -23.58 -3.99
CA LYS A 417 24.66 -24.29 -3.09
C LYS A 417 25.17 -23.35 -2.01
N ALA A 418 25.01 -23.75 -0.75
CA ALA A 418 25.79 -23.20 0.35
C ALA A 418 27.09 -24.00 0.52
N HIS A 419 28.17 -23.27 0.83
CA HIS A 419 29.45 -23.77 1.27
C HIS A 419 29.71 -23.14 2.64
N VAL A 420 29.82 -23.96 3.68
CA VAL A 420 29.93 -23.54 5.07
C VAL A 420 31.21 -24.10 5.66
N ALA A 421 32.03 -23.23 6.25
CA ALA A 421 33.21 -23.63 6.99
C ALA A 421 33.28 -22.93 8.34
N TYR A 422 33.94 -23.57 9.30
CA TYR A 422 34.33 -22.96 10.57
C TYR A 422 35.69 -23.50 11.02
N MET A 423 36.44 -22.69 11.74
CA MET A 423 37.64 -23.17 12.45
C MET A 423 37.27 -23.35 13.92
N PRO A 424 37.26 -24.58 14.46
CA PRO A 424 36.87 -24.81 15.85
C PRO A 424 37.82 -24.15 16.85
N ARG A 425 37.49 -24.28 18.13
CA ARG A 425 38.36 -23.84 19.25
C ARG A 425 38.33 -24.80 20.43
N ARG A 426 37.12 -25.19 20.84
CA ARG A 426 36.80 -26.22 21.87
C ARG A 426 35.43 -26.88 21.66
N LYS A 427 34.74 -26.55 20.58
CA LYS A 427 33.38 -27.00 20.25
C LYS A 427 33.36 -27.41 18.78
N ILE A 428 33.00 -28.65 18.51
CA ILE A 428 32.75 -29.18 17.17
C ILE A 428 31.26 -29.45 17.06
N VAL A 429 30.64 -29.11 15.92
CA VAL A 429 29.28 -29.55 15.61
C VAL A 429 29.34 -30.77 14.70
N GLY A 430 28.55 -31.80 15.01
CA GLY A 430 28.42 -32.96 14.13
C GLY A 430 28.02 -32.54 12.72
N LEU A 431 28.81 -32.93 11.72
CA LEU A 431 28.76 -32.41 10.33
C LEU A 431 27.34 -32.37 9.74
N SER A 432 26.50 -33.35 10.06
CA SER A 432 25.11 -33.44 9.58
C SER A 432 24.16 -32.35 10.10
N LYS A 433 24.52 -31.59 11.14
CA LYS A 433 23.72 -30.45 11.62
C LYS A 433 23.93 -29.19 10.78
N ILE A 434 25.09 -29.01 10.12
CA ILE A 434 25.33 -27.84 9.27
C ILE A 434 24.37 -27.81 8.07
N PRO A 435 24.21 -28.88 7.27
CA PRO A 435 23.17 -28.95 6.25
C PRO A 435 21.77 -28.74 6.80
N ARG A 436 21.44 -29.31 7.97
CA ARG A 436 20.12 -29.12 8.61
C ARG A 436 19.87 -27.66 9.02
N LEU A 437 20.91 -26.89 9.37
CA LEU A 437 20.78 -25.47 9.69
C LEU A 437 20.54 -24.63 8.44
N VAL A 438 21.24 -24.93 7.34
CA VAL A 438 20.97 -24.35 6.01
C VAL A 438 19.54 -24.70 5.57
N GLU A 439 19.17 -25.97 5.61
CA GLU A 439 17.82 -26.51 5.32
C GLU A 439 16.72 -25.83 6.17
N MET A 440 17.00 -25.60 7.45
CA MET A 440 16.08 -24.95 8.40
C MET A 440 15.86 -23.47 8.07
N PHE A 441 16.93 -22.67 7.99
CA PHE A 441 16.78 -21.24 7.70
C PHE A 441 16.26 -21.02 6.30
N SER A 442 16.71 -21.86 5.37
CA SER A 442 16.35 -21.71 3.98
C SER A 442 14.89 -21.98 3.72
N ARG A 443 14.28 -23.03 4.30
CA ARG A 443 12.87 -23.45 4.12
C ARG A 443 11.86 -22.52 4.80
N ARG A 444 12.10 -21.22 4.62
CA ARG A 444 11.39 -20.05 5.14
C ARG A 444 11.37 -19.01 4.03
N LEU A 445 10.54 -17.98 4.13
CA LEU A 445 10.71 -16.84 3.23
C LEU A 445 12.06 -16.17 3.51
N GLN A 446 12.86 -16.06 2.46
CA GLN A 446 14.23 -15.58 2.52
C GLN A 446 14.59 -14.73 1.31
N VAL A 447 15.59 -13.90 1.53
CA VAL A 447 16.40 -13.22 0.52
C VAL A 447 17.83 -13.72 0.71
N GLN A 448 18.60 -13.93 -0.35
CA GLN A 448 19.83 -14.74 -0.31
C GLN A 448 20.87 -14.19 0.67
N GLU A 449 21.02 -12.87 0.70
CA GLU A 449 21.88 -12.09 1.57
C GLU A 449 21.52 -12.30 3.06
N ARG A 450 20.21 -12.29 3.36
CA ARG A 450 19.65 -12.54 4.70
C ARG A 450 19.92 -13.99 5.15
N LEU A 451 19.69 -14.96 4.26
CA LEU A 451 19.94 -16.38 4.51
C LEU A 451 21.43 -16.66 4.76
N THR A 452 22.32 -16.13 3.90
CA THR A 452 23.78 -16.23 4.03
C THR A 452 24.26 -15.74 5.39
N THR A 453 23.73 -14.58 5.82
CA THR A 453 24.10 -13.94 7.09
C THR A 453 23.56 -14.72 8.28
N GLN A 454 22.30 -15.17 8.24
CA GLN A 454 21.67 -15.94 9.32
C GLN A 454 22.42 -17.25 9.61
N ILE A 455 22.81 -18.00 8.57
CA ILE A 455 23.59 -19.24 8.75
C ILE A 455 24.94 -18.94 9.43
N ALA A 456 25.66 -17.91 8.97
CA ALA A 456 26.97 -17.56 9.50
C ALA A 456 26.91 -17.13 10.97
N THR A 457 26.04 -16.17 11.30
CA THR A 457 25.89 -15.64 12.66
C THR A 457 25.40 -16.73 13.63
N THR A 458 24.45 -17.58 13.23
CA THR A 458 23.95 -18.64 14.12
C THR A 458 25.02 -19.69 14.46
N LEU A 459 25.94 -20.01 13.54
CA LEU A 459 27.07 -20.90 13.82
C LEU A 459 28.11 -20.22 14.73
N ASP A 460 28.38 -18.94 14.51
CA ASP A 460 29.32 -18.16 15.32
C ASP A 460 28.86 -18.04 16.78
N GLU A 461 27.58 -17.70 16.99
CA GLU A 461 26.93 -17.63 18.31
C GLU A 461 26.92 -18.99 19.05
N ALA A 462 26.61 -20.08 18.36
CA ALA A 462 26.50 -21.41 18.99
C ALA A 462 27.88 -22.02 19.32
N LEU A 463 28.82 -21.94 18.39
CA LEU A 463 30.11 -22.63 18.47
C LEU A 463 31.21 -21.78 19.09
N GLN A 464 31.08 -20.44 19.08
CA GLN A 464 32.13 -19.50 19.45
C GLN A 464 33.51 -19.88 18.85
N PRO A 465 33.56 -20.07 17.51
CA PRO A 465 34.72 -20.60 16.81
C PRO A 465 35.84 -19.55 16.70
N ARG A 466 36.96 -19.90 16.07
CA ARG A 466 37.97 -18.91 15.64
C ARG A 466 37.48 -18.08 14.45
N GLY A 467 36.44 -18.55 13.76
CA GLY A 467 35.71 -17.85 12.70
C GLY A 467 34.75 -18.77 11.96
N VAL A 468 33.84 -18.19 11.17
CA VAL A 468 32.90 -18.87 10.28
C VAL A 468 32.98 -18.25 8.88
N ALA A 469 32.89 -19.08 7.85
CA ALA A 469 32.68 -18.66 6.46
C ALA A 469 31.41 -19.30 5.91
N VAL A 470 30.55 -18.50 5.29
CA VAL A 470 29.44 -18.99 4.46
C VAL A 470 29.55 -18.31 3.10
N VAL A 471 29.55 -19.11 2.03
CA VAL A 471 29.40 -18.65 0.65
C VAL A 471 28.20 -19.36 0.06
N MET A 472 27.29 -18.63 -0.58
CA MET A 472 26.16 -19.21 -1.29
C MET A 472 26.19 -18.76 -2.75
N GLU A 473 26.18 -19.70 -3.69
CA GLU A 473 25.86 -19.42 -5.09
C GLU A 473 24.43 -19.87 -5.39
N ALA A 474 23.62 -19.01 -6.00
CA ALA A 474 22.23 -19.34 -6.33
C ALA A 474 21.79 -18.86 -7.70
N ILE A 475 20.85 -19.58 -8.28
CA ILE A 475 20.16 -19.24 -9.52
C ILE A 475 18.71 -18.88 -9.16
N HIS A 476 18.30 -17.67 -9.52
CA HIS A 476 17.01 -17.11 -9.17
C HIS A 476 16.00 -17.40 -10.28
N LEU A 477 15.06 -18.33 -10.06
CA LEU A 477 14.05 -18.68 -11.08
C LEU A 477 13.20 -17.46 -11.50
N CYS A 478 13.01 -16.48 -10.61
CA CYS A 478 12.34 -15.22 -10.93
C CYS A 478 13.11 -14.30 -11.90
N MET A 479 14.41 -14.53 -12.10
CA MET A 479 15.26 -13.87 -13.12
C MET A 479 15.48 -14.74 -14.37
N LEU A 480 15.35 -16.07 -14.25
CA LEU A 480 15.40 -16.99 -15.41
C LEU A 480 14.11 -16.95 -16.22
N MET A 481 12.97 -17.02 -15.55
CA MET A 481 11.66 -17.35 -16.15
C MET A 481 10.84 -16.12 -16.56
N ARG A 482 11.32 -14.91 -16.24
CA ARG A 482 10.67 -13.63 -16.62
C ARG A 482 11.60 -12.43 -16.40
N GLY A 483 11.28 -11.31 -17.03
CA GLY A 483 11.89 -10.00 -16.75
C GLY A 483 13.20 -9.79 -17.50
N VAL A 484 14.35 -10.03 -16.85
CA VAL A 484 15.67 -9.83 -17.46
C VAL A 484 16.25 -11.09 -18.14
N GLU A 485 15.65 -12.25 -17.86
CA GLU A 485 15.80 -13.52 -18.59
C GLU A 485 17.26 -13.98 -18.80
N LYS A 486 18.10 -13.79 -17.77
CA LYS A 486 19.53 -14.11 -17.82
C LYS A 486 19.82 -15.55 -17.42
N GLN A 487 19.63 -16.45 -18.38
CA GLN A 487 19.75 -17.92 -18.22
C GLN A 487 21.00 -18.42 -17.47
N ASN A 488 22.15 -17.75 -17.64
CA ASN A 488 23.43 -18.14 -17.02
C ASN A 488 23.82 -17.29 -15.79
N SER A 489 22.91 -16.47 -15.24
CA SER A 489 23.21 -15.59 -14.10
C SER A 489 23.15 -16.35 -12.77
N LYS A 490 24.30 -16.41 -12.08
CA LYS A 490 24.42 -16.82 -10.68
C LYS A 490 24.57 -15.60 -9.79
N ALA A 491 23.78 -15.51 -8.72
CA ALA A 491 24.00 -14.58 -7.62
C ALA A 491 24.92 -15.26 -6.58
N VAL A 492 26.06 -14.64 -6.26
CA VAL A 492 26.99 -15.15 -5.24
C VAL A 492 27.00 -14.18 -4.06
N THR A 493 26.76 -14.71 -2.87
CA THR A 493 26.76 -13.99 -1.60
C THR A 493 27.75 -14.63 -0.64
N SER A 494 28.33 -13.85 0.28
CA SER A 494 29.22 -14.39 1.30
C SER A 494 29.12 -13.63 2.63
N ALA A 495 29.37 -14.37 3.72
CA ALA A 495 29.51 -13.86 5.07
C ALA A 495 30.76 -14.47 5.71
N MET A 496 31.73 -13.62 6.06
CA MET A 496 32.99 -14.02 6.67
C MET A 496 33.07 -13.43 8.09
N LEU A 497 33.33 -14.27 9.08
CA LEU A 497 33.40 -13.94 10.51
C LEU A 497 34.73 -14.44 11.11
N GLY A 498 35.28 -13.71 12.07
CA GLY A 498 36.57 -14.00 12.72
C GLY A 498 37.70 -14.24 11.70
N ALA A 499 38.48 -15.31 11.90
CA ALA A 499 39.66 -15.63 11.10
C ALA A 499 39.44 -15.63 9.57
N PHE A 500 38.26 -15.98 9.04
CA PHE A 500 37.99 -15.93 7.59
C PHE A 500 37.81 -14.50 7.05
N ARG A 501 37.48 -13.54 7.92
CA ARG A 501 37.51 -12.10 7.62
C ARG A 501 38.93 -11.57 7.76
N ASP A 502 39.58 -11.93 8.87
CA ASP A 502 40.77 -11.22 9.36
C ASP A 502 42.10 -11.79 8.83
N ARG A 503 42.12 -13.05 8.37
CA ARG A 503 43.32 -13.73 7.83
C ARG A 503 43.13 -14.05 6.34
N PRO A 504 43.84 -13.36 5.41
CA PRO A 504 43.72 -13.61 3.98
C PRO A 504 44.03 -15.05 3.56
N GLU A 505 44.94 -15.71 4.28
CA GLU A 505 45.45 -17.05 3.97
C GLU A 505 44.36 -18.11 4.20
N THR A 506 43.76 -18.11 5.40
CA THR A 506 42.63 -18.96 5.78
C THR A 506 41.41 -18.75 4.87
N ARG A 507 41.20 -17.51 4.39
CA ARG A 507 40.16 -17.24 3.39
C ARG A 507 40.51 -17.79 2.02
N ALA A 508 41.76 -17.65 1.56
CA ALA A 508 42.21 -18.17 0.27
C ALA A 508 42.12 -19.71 0.24
N GLU A 509 42.58 -20.36 1.29
CA GLU A 509 42.47 -21.81 1.51
C GLU A 509 41.02 -22.31 1.37
N PHE A 510 40.06 -21.72 2.12
CA PHE A 510 38.64 -22.04 1.97
C PHE A 510 38.12 -21.82 0.55
N MET A 511 38.50 -20.70 -0.08
CA MET A 511 38.08 -20.36 -1.45
C MET A 511 38.68 -21.29 -2.52
N GLU A 512 39.82 -21.96 -2.29
CA GLU A 512 40.34 -23.02 -3.17
C GLU A 512 39.68 -24.38 -2.87
N LEU A 513 39.48 -24.73 -1.60
CA LEU A 513 38.86 -26.00 -1.18
C LEU A 513 37.40 -26.14 -1.67
N ILE A 514 36.67 -25.02 -1.85
CA ILE A 514 35.36 -25.04 -2.51
C ILE A 514 35.45 -25.17 -4.05
N LYS A 515 36.50 -24.64 -4.69
CA LYS A 515 36.73 -24.75 -6.15
C LYS A 515 37.18 -26.14 -6.60
N ALA A 516 37.95 -26.86 -5.78
CA ALA A 516 38.62 -28.12 -6.13
C ALA A 516 37.69 -29.34 -6.38
N GLY A 517 36.41 -29.12 -6.68
CA GLY A 517 35.37 -30.15 -6.76
C GLY A 517 35.12 -30.73 -8.16
N ARG A 518 36.00 -31.62 -8.64
CA ARG A 518 35.54 -32.76 -9.46
C ARG A 518 35.30 -33.92 -8.49
N GLY A 519 34.05 -34.09 -8.07
CA GLY A 519 33.70 -34.99 -6.97
C GLY A 519 34.00 -36.47 -7.24
N LEU A 520 34.17 -37.25 -6.18
CA LEU A 520 34.13 -38.71 -6.27
C LEU A 520 32.80 -39.15 -6.91
N GLN A 521 32.88 -40.04 -7.89
CA GLN A 521 31.75 -40.86 -8.30
C GLN A 521 31.79 -42.13 -7.44
N ILE A 522 30.69 -42.39 -6.73
CA ILE A 522 30.47 -43.54 -5.83
C ILE A 522 29.14 -44.18 -6.25
#